data_AF-A0A662C1G0-F1
#
_entry.id   AF-A0A662C1G0-F1
#
_cell.length_a   1.000
_cell.length_b   1.000
_cell.length_c   1.000
_cell.angle_alpha   90.00
_cell.angle_beta   90.00
_cell.angle_gamma   90.00
#
_symmetry.space_group_name_H-M   'P 1'
#
loop_
_entity.id
_entity.type
_entity.pdbx_description
1 polymer ?
#
loop_
_entity_poly.entity_id
_entity_poly.type
_entity_poly.pdbx_seq_one_letter_code
_entity_poly.pdbx_strand_id
1 'polypeptide(L)'
;MFAKWDRFSRNLMEGMQVLSEIKSLGIVPHCLETNVDDSVPENLLIQTILLTIPEIENARRSQNTIAGIRQALKEGRWPRKPPMGYLNDRDEYNNKTISIDPPVALIVRKAFQEAAKGKRTLQDIRLELNKEGLKCNKSSFSKLLRNQFYIGKVFVPAYKDEPEQIVMGVHDPIIDE
;
A
#
# COMPACT_ATOMS: atom_id res chain seq x y z
N MET A 1 30.88 -4.54 16.95
CA MET A 1 31.20 -4.73 15.52
C MET A 1 29.91 -4.99 14.76
N PHE A 2 29.70 -4.35 13.61
CA PHE A 2 28.51 -4.54 12.76
C PHE A 2 28.87 -4.51 11.28
N ALA A 3 28.02 -5.08 10.42
CA ALA A 3 28.32 -5.23 9.00
C ALA A 3 28.26 -3.90 8.22
N LYS A 4 27.21 -3.11 8.46
CA LYS A 4 26.87 -1.90 7.69
C LYS A 4 26.21 -0.84 8.57
N TRP A 5 26.34 0.43 8.20
CA TRP A 5 25.66 1.54 8.89
C TRP A 5 24.13 1.46 8.79
N ASP A 6 23.57 0.90 7.71
CA ASP A 6 22.12 0.66 7.56
C ASP A 6 21.54 -0.40 8.54
N ARG A 7 22.41 -1.24 9.13
CA ARG A 7 22.06 -2.22 10.18
C ARG A 7 22.26 -1.65 11.57
N PHE A 8 23.03 -0.57 11.69
CA PHE A 8 23.31 0.10 12.95
C PHE A 8 22.17 1.04 13.35
N SER A 9 21.65 1.84 12.40
CA SER A 9 20.49 2.71 12.64
C SER A 9 19.63 2.88 11.39
N ARG A 10 18.33 3.12 11.60
CA ARG A 10 17.35 3.45 10.54
C ARG A 10 17.17 4.96 10.34
N ASN A 11 17.68 5.78 11.26
CA ASN A 11 17.54 7.22 11.31
C ASN A 11 18.87 7.85 11.75
N LEU A 12 19.29 8.93 11.09
CA LEU A 12 20.51 9.66 11.46
C LEU A 12 20.53 10.07 12.94
N MET A 13 19.45 10.65 13.45
CA MET A 13 19.38 11.19 14.82
C MET A 13 19.54 10.11 15.87
N GLU A 14 18.83 8.99 15.72
CA GLU A 14 18.96 7.82 16.60
C GLU A 14 20.36 7.20 16.49
N GLY A 15 20.91 7.14 15.27
CA GLY A 15 22.25 6.59 15.04
C GLY A 15 23.33 7.42 15.73
N MET A 16 23.25 8.74 15.62
CA MET A 16 24.18 9.66 16.27
C MET A 16 24.06 9.62 17.79
N GLN A 17 22.84 9.49 18.32
CA GLN A 17 22.62 9.36 19.76
C GLN A 17 23.28 8.08 20.30
N VAL A 18 23.01 6.93 19.67
CA VAL A 18 23.59 5.64 20.07
C VAL A 18 25.11 5.66 19.94
N LEU A 19 25.66 6.29 18.89
CA LEU A 19 27.11 6.48 18.76
C LEU A 19 27.69 7.30 19.91
N SER A 20 27.03 8.40 20.29
CA SER A 20 27.47 9.23 21.41
C SER A 20 27.43 8.48 22.75
N GLU A 21 26.39 7.67 22.97
CA GLU A 21 26.25 6.84 24.18
C GLU A 21 27.34 5.76 24.26
N ILE A 22 27.60 5.05 23.16
CA ILE A 22 28.62 4.00 23.12
C ILE A 22 30.03 4.60 23.27
N LYS A 23 30.28 5.77 22.67
CA LYS A 23 31.55 6.51 22.83
C LYS A 23 31.79 6.97 24.27
N SER A 24 30.76 7.42 24.99
CA SER A 24 30.91 7.83 26.40
C SER A 24 31.26 6.66 27.33
N LEU A 25 30.96 5.43 26.90
CA LEU A 25 31.37 4.18 27.57
C LEU A 25 32.77 3.69 27.17
N GLY A 26 33.50 4.44 26.34
CA GLY A 26 34.84 4.07 25.85
C GLY A 26 34.83 2.96 24.81
N ILE A 27 33.69 2.67 24.18
CA ILE A 27 33.55 1.61 23.19
C ILE A 27 33.71 2.23 21.79
N VAL A 28 34.56 1.63 20.95
CA VAL A 28 34.78 2.05 19.57
C VAL A 28 33.92 1.21 18.62
N PRO A 29 32.97 1.82 17.89
CA PRO A 29 32.15 1.12 16.92
C PRO A 29 32.96 0.78 15.66
N HIS A 30 33.12 -0.50 15.36
CA HIS A 30 33.71 -0.97 14.10
C HIS A 30 32.64 -1.46 13.12
N CYS A 31 32.58 -0.80 11.95
CA CYS A 31 31.82 -1.24 10.79
C CYS A 31 32.73 -2.03 9.84
N LEU A 32 32.27 -3.21 9.39
CA LEU A 32 33.07 -4.09 8.51
C LEU A 32 33.24 -3.53 7.10
N GLU A 33 32.24 -2.82 6.57
CA GLU A 33 32.29 -2.30 5.20
C GLU A 33 32.96 -0.93 5.08
N THR A 34 32.91 -0.12 6.12
CA THR A 34 33.50 1.22 6.16
C THR A 34 34.13 1.44 7.51
N ASN A 35 35.43 1.18 7.63
CA ASN A 35 36.16 1.48 8.85
C ASN A 35 36.47 2.98 8.86
N VAL A 36 35.90 3.71 9.82
CA VAL A 36 36.06 5.15 9.93
C VAL A 36 36.83 5.43 11.22
N ASP A 37 38.00 6.06 11.09
CA ASP A 37 38.85 6.39 12.22
C ASP A 37 38.29 7.61 12.99
N ASP A 38 37.82 7.38 14.20
CA ASP A 38 37.24 8.42 15.05
C ASP A 38 38.26 9.47 15.55
N SER A 39 39.57 9.22 15.38
CA SER A 39 40.61 10.19 15.73
C SER A 39 40.75 11.34 14.73
N VAL A 40 40.17 11.18 13.53
CA VAL A 40 40.20 12.18 12.45
C VAL A 40 38.89 12.99 12.49
N PRO A 41 38.91 14.31 12.78
CA PRO A 41 37.69 15.11 12.88
C PRO A 41 36.83 15.10 11.60
N GLU A 42 37.44 15.07 10.43
CA GLU A 42 36.79 15.04 9.12
C GLU A 42 35.92 13.79 8.93
N ASN A 43 36.22 12.71 9.64
CA ASN A 43 35.49 11.46 9.56
C ASN A 43 34.08 11.56 10.15
N LEU A 44 33.79 12.56 10.99
CA LEU A 44 32.42 12.87 11.44
C LEU A 44 31.49 13.18 10.25
N LEU A 45 31.99 13.89 9.24
CA LEU A 45 31.24 14.18 8.01
C LEU A 45 30.93 12.89 7.25
N ILE A 46 31.92 12.01 7.11
CA ILE A 46 31.75 10.72 6.43
C ILE A 46 30.73 9.85 7.18
N GLN A 47 30.80 9.76 8.51
CA GLN A 47 29.82 9.02 9.32
C GLN A 47 28.41 9.57 9.16
N THR A 48 28.26 10.90 9.18
CA THR A 48 26.96 11.56 8.99
C THR A 48 26.39 11.22 7.61
N ILE A 49 27.20 11.28 6.55
CA ILE A 49 26.79 10.90 5.20
C ILE A 49 26.38 9.42 5.14
N LEU A 50 27.17 8.52 5.71
CA LEU A 50 26.88 7.07 5.71
C LEU A 50 25.59 6.72 6.45
N LEU A 51 25.25 7.45 7.52
CA LEU A 51 23.99 7.29 8.25
C LEU A 51 22.79 7.90 7.50
N THR A 52 23.02 8.96 6.71
CA THR A 52 21.94 9.70 6.04
C THR A 52 21.57 9.08 4.68
N ILE A 53 22.53 8.47 3.96
CA ILE A 53 22.27 7.86 2.65
C ILE A 53 21.09 6.85 2.67
N PRO A 54 21.03 5.88 3.60
CA PRO A 54 19.92 4.92 3.67
C PRO A 54 18.56 5.61 3.90
N GLU A 55 18.54 6.67 4.69
CA GLU A 55 17.34 7.46 4.98
C GLU A 55 16.84 8.17 3.71
N ILE A 56 17.73 8.84 2.97
CA ILE A 56 17.43 9.47 1.69
C ILE A 56 16.92 8.44 0.68
N GLU A 57 17.58 7.29 0.57
CA GLU A 57 17.16 6.23 -0.33
C GLU A 57 15.75 5.71 0.01
N ASN A 58 15.46 5.50 1.29
CA ASN A 58 14.15 5.07 1.75
C ASN A 58 13.07 6.11 1.42
N ALA A 59 13.35 7.39 1.67
CA ALA A 59 12.45 8.49 1.31
C ALA A 59 12.17 8.53 -0.20
N ARG A 60 13.22 8.39 -1.04
CA ARG A 60 13.09 8.34 -2.49
C ARG A 60 12.29 7.12 -2.96
N ARG A 61 12.54 5.93 -2.40
CA ARG A 61 11.76 4.71 -2.71
C ARG A 61 10.29 4.87 -2.35
N SER A 62 10.00 5.49 -1.20
CA SER A 62 8.64 5.81 -0.78
C SER A 62 7.95 6.73 -1.78
N GLN A 63 8.60 7.83 -2.18
CA GLN A 63 8.09 8.77 -3.18
C GLN A 63 7.81 8.08 -4.52
N ASN A 64 8.75 7.27 -5.02
CA ASN A 64 8.59 6.53 -6.28
C ASN A 64 7.44 5.51 -6.19
N THR A 65 7.29 4.83 -5.05
CA THR A 65 6.19 3.87 -4.84
C THR A 65 4.84 4.57 -4.86
N ILE A 66 4.71 5.72 -4.18
CA ILE A 66 3.48 6.52 -4.17
C ILE A 66 3.16 7.02 -5.58
N ALA A 67 4.15 7.57 -6.29
CA ALA A 67 4.00 8.04 -7.65
C ALA A 67 3.56 6.92 -8.59
N GLY A 68 4.19 5.74 -8.52
CA GLY A 68 3.84 4.58 -9.34
C GLY A 68 2.43 4.04 -9.05
N ILE A 69 2.02 3.94 -7.78
CA ILE A 69 0.66 3.54 -7.41
C ILE A 69 -0.36 4.54 -7.93
N ARG A 70 -0.09 5.85 -7.75
CA ARG A 70 -0.99 6.91 -8.21
C ARG A 70 -1.13 6.91 -9.72
N GLN A 71 -0.03 6.76 -10.45
CA GLN A 71 -0.04 6.69 -11.91
C GLN A 71 -0.84 5.48 -12.40
N ALA A 72 -0.65 4.31 -11.79
CA ALA A 72 -1.45 3.13 -12.11
C ALA A 72 -2.96 3.36 -11.89
N LEU A 73 -3.34 4.02 -10.78
CA LEU A 73 -4.74 4.37 -10.53
C LEU A 73 -5.30 5.34 -11.58
N LYS A 74 -4.53 6.36 -11.99
CA LYS A 74 -4.93 7.32 -13.05
C LYS A 74 -5.13 6.65 -14.41
N GLU A 75 -4.37 5.60 -14.68
CA GLU A 75 -4.51 4.76 -15.89
C GLU A 75 -5.67 3.75 -15.77
N GLY A 76 -6.50 3.83 -14.73
CA GLY A 76 -7.62 2.91 -14.52
C GLY A 76 -7.21 1.53 -14.02
N ARG A 77 -5.93 1.31 -13.70
CA ARG A 77 -5.42 0.04 -13.16
C ARG A 77 -5.58 0.00 -11.64
N TRP A 78 -5.57 -1.21 -11.08
CA TRP A 78 -5.72 -1.42 -9.64
C TRP A 78 -4.53 -2.17 -9.05
N PRO A 79 -3.48 -1.47 -8.58
CA PRO A 79 -2.24 -2.08 -8.07
C PRO A 79 -2.38 -2.60 -6.62
N ARG A 80 -3.59 -2.99 -6.21
CA ARG A 80 -3.93 -3.39 -4.84
C ARG A 80 -4.67 -4.72 -4.87
N LYS A 81 -4.95 -5.28 -3.68
CA LYS A 81 -5.84 -6.44 -3.59
C LYS A 81 -7.20 -6.12 -4.26
N PRO A 82 -7.70 -6.98 -5.15
CA PRO A 82 -8.97 -6.75 -5.82
C PRO A 82 -10.13 -6.74 -4.80
N PRO A 83 -11.17 -5.92 -5.03
CA PRO A 83 -12.41 -6.00 -4.25
C PRO A 83 -13.07 -7.38 -4.34
N MET A 84 -13.96 -7.68 -3.40
CA MET A 84 -14.69 -8.96 -3.38
C MET A 84 -15.50 -9.16 -4.66
N GLY A 85 -15.50 -10.35 -5.25
CA GLY A 85 -16.10 -10.61 -6.56
C GLY A 85 -15.12 -10.47 -7.74
N TYR A 86 -13.86 -10.17 -7.47
CA TYR A 86 -12.80 -10.07 -8.46
C TYR A 86 -11.56 -10.87 -8.04
N LEU A 87 -10.75 -11.26 -9.03
CA LEU A 87 -9.48 -11.99 -8.87
C LEU A 87 -8.32 -11.20 -9.49
N ASN A 88 -7.11 -11.45 -8.98
CA ASN A 88 -5.91 -11.03 -9.68
C ASN A 88 -5.70 -11.96 -10.87
N ASP A 89 -5.46 -11.37 -12.03
CA ASP A 89 -5.28 -12.11 -13.27
C ASP A 89 -4.10 -11.51 -14.05
N ARG A 90 -3.81 -12.09 -15.21
CA ARG A 90 -2.82 -11.58 -16.15
C ARG A 90 -3.34 -11.55 -17.58
N ASP A 91 -2.96 -10.50 -18.30
CA ASP A 91 -3.26 -10.40 -19.72
C ASP A 91 -2.32 -11.28 -20.58
N GLU A 92 -2.53 -11.28 -21.89
CA GLU A 92 -1.73 -12.02 -22.88
C GLU A 92 -0.24 -11.63 -22.90
N TYR A 93 0.08 -10.43 -22.39
CA TYR A 93 1.44 -9.91 -22.27
C TYR A 93 2.02 -10.08 -20.85
N ASN A 94 1.37 -10.89 -20.00
CA ASN A 94 1.76 -11.17 -18.62
C ASN A 94 1.72 -9.95 -17.69
N ASN A 95 1.00 -8.89 -18.04
CA ASN A 95 0.75 -7.75 -17.16
C ASN A 95 -0.34 -8.10 -16.14
N LYS A 96 -0.24 -7.54 -14.93
CA LYS A 96 -1.25 -7.75 -13.88
C LYS A 96 -2.55 -7.04 -14.27
N THR A 97 -3.65 -7.79 -14.28
CA THR A 97 -5.01 -7.29 -14.50
C THR A 97 -5.97 -7.81 -13.44
N ILE A 98 -7.24 -7.44 -13.54
CA ILE A 98 -8.32 -7.90 -12.67
C ILE A 98 -9.42 -8.51 -13.54
N SER A 99 -9.83 -9.72 -13.19
CA SER A 99 -10.98 -10.40 -13.79
C SER A 99 -12.08 -10.67 -12.76
N ILE A 100 -13.29 -10.92 -13.24
CA ILE A 100 -14.46 -11.21 -12.42
C ILE A 100 -14.37 -12.65 -11.88
N ASP A 101 -14.64 -12.83 -10.59
CA ASP A 101 -14.81 -14.13 -9.93
C ASP A 101 -16.27 -14.57 -10.05
N PRO A 102 -16.68 -15.46 -10.99
CA PRO A 102 -18.10 -15.61 -11.31
C PRO A 102 -18.97 -16.06 -10.12
N PRO A 103 -18.58 -17.06 -9.29
CA PRO A 103 -19.33 -17.43 -8.10
C PRO A 103 -19.56 -16.29 -7.10
N VAL A 104 -18.51 -15.51 -6.79
CA VAL A 104 -18.60 -14.44 -5.80
C VAL A 104 -19.27 -13.20 -6.38
N ALA A 105 -19.00 -12.88 -7.64
CA ALA A 105 -19.60 -11.76 -8.37
C ALA A 105 -21.12 -11.88 -8.47
N LEU A 106 -21.65 -13.10 -8.64
CA LEU A 106 -23.10 -13.33 -8.63
C LEU A 106 -23.73 -12.94 -7.29
N ILE A 107 -23.07 -13.26 -6.18
CA ILE A 107 -23.54 -12.90 -4.83
C ILE A 107 -23.41 -11.39 -4.59
N VAL A 108 -22.33 -10.77 -5.09
CA VAL A 108 -22.17 -9.31 -5.07
C VAL A 108 -23.30 -8.64 -5.86
N ARG A 109 -23.63 -9.13 -7.05
CA ARG A 109 -24.75 -8.60 -7.87
C ARG A 109 -26.08 -8.69 -7.12
N LYS A 110 -26.36 -9.83 -6.48
CA LYS A 110 -27.52 -9.99 -5.59
C LYS A 110 -27.51 -8.96 -4.45
N ALA A 111 -26.35 -8.69 -3.83
CA ALA A 111 -26.24 -7.72 -2.75
C ALA A 111 -26.70 -6.33 -3.17
N PHE A 112 -26.25 -5.85 -4.33
CA PHE A 112 -26.67 -4.56 -4.88
C PHE A 112 -28.16 -4.54 -5.24
N GLN A 113 -28.66 -5.59 -5.92
CA GLN A 113 -30.07 -5.70 -6.29
C GLN A 113 -31.00 -5.70 -5.06
N GLU A 114 -30.66 -6.45 -4.01
CA GLU A 114 -31.44 -6.53 -2.79
C GLU A 114 -31.39 -5.24 -1.97
N ALA A 115 -30.23 -4.58 -1.92
CA ALA A 115 -30.11 -3.28 -1.28
C ALA A 115 -30.94 -2.21 -2.02
N ALA A 116 -30.92 -2.21 -3.35
CA ALA A 116 -31.67 -1.26 -4.19
C ALA A 116 -33.19 -1.41 -4.04
N LYS A 117 -33.70 -2.62 -3.74
CA LYS A 117 -35.13 -2.84 -3.47
C LYS A 117 -35.64 -2.11 -2.22
N GLY A 118 -34.77 -1.81 -1.25
CA GLY A 118 -35.13 -1.10 -0.01
C GLY A 118 -36.10 -1.83 0.94
N LYS A 119 -36.45 -3.09 0.66
CA LYS A 119 -37.46 -3.85 1.43
C LYS A 119 -36.94 -4.47 2.72
N ARG A 120 -35.62 -4.62 2.85
CA ARG A 120 -34.95 -5.36 3.92
C ARG A 120 -33.81 -4.53 4.49
N THR A 121 -33.46 -4.77 5.75
CA THR A 121 -32.31 -4.08 6.32
C THR A 121 -31.01 -4.59 5.69
N LEU A 122 -29.99 -3.74 5.58
CA LEU A 122 -28.67 -4.15 5.10
C LEU A 122 -28.06 -5.28 5.94
N GLN A 123 -28.44 -5.38 7.22
CA GLN A 123 -27.97 -6.43 8.11
C GLN A 123 -28.56 -7.78 7.74
N ASP A 124 -29.86 -7.84 7.43
CA ASP A 124 -30.54 -9.09 7.06
C ASP A 124 -30.03 -9.61 5.72
N ILE A 125 -29.92 -8.72 4.72
CA ILE A 125 -29.35 -9.04 3.40
C ILE A 125 -27.94 -9.61 3.58
N ARG A 126 -27.09 -8.95 4.37
CA ARG A 126 -25.73 -9.42 4.63
C ARG A 126 -25.69 -10.79 5.28
N LEU A 127 -26.56 -11.06 6.27
CA LEU A 127 -26.58 -12.35 6.97
C LEU A 127 -27.01 -13.49 6.05
N GLU A 128 -27.98 -13.26 5.18
CA GLU A 128 -28.40 -14.21 4.15
C GLU A 128 -27.26 -14.48 3.16
N LEU A 129 -26.68 -13.45 2.56
CA LEU A 129 -25.62 -13.60 1.56
C LEU A 129 -24.32 -14.19 2.14
N ASN A 130 -24.05 -14.01 3.45
CA ASN A 130 -22.94 -14.69 4.11
C ASN A 130 -23.12 -16.22 4.10
N LYS A 131 -24.37 -16.72 4.21
CA LYS A 131 -24.66 -18.15 4.11
C LYS A 131 -24.46 -18.67 2.69
N GLU A 132 -24.64 -17.80 1.69
CA GLU A 132 -24.36 -18.10 0.27
C GLU A 132 -22.85 -18.01 -0.09
N GLY A 133 -22.01 -17.48 0.80
CA GLY A 133 -20.56 -17.41 0.61
C GLY A 133 -19.95 -15.99 0.61
N LEU A 134 -20.76 -14.93 0.75
CA LEU A 134 -20.29 -13.54 0.83
C LEU A 134 -19.68 -13.23 2.22
N LYS A 135 -18.50 -13.78 2.50
CA LYS A 135 -17.80 -13.67 3.80
C LYS A 135 -17.44 -12.22 4.15
N CYS A 136 -18.36 -11.48 4.76
CA CYS A 136 -18.16 -10.08 5.12
C CYS A 136 -18.89 -9.65 6.41
N ASN A 137 -18.23 -8.79 7.19
CA ASN A 137 -18.82 -8.14 8.36
C ASN A 137 -19.67 -6.92 7.97
N LYS A 138 -20.38 -6.32 8.94
CA LYS A 138 -21.27 -5.16 8.72
C LYS A 138 -20.56 -3.96 8.08
N SER A 139 -19.35 -3.64 8.55
CA SER A 139 -18.55 -2.52 8.03
C SER A 139 -18.10 -2.78 6.59
N SER A 140 -17.59 -3.98 6.32
CA SER A 140 -17.17 -4.40 4.98
C SER A 140 -18.33 -4.40 3.99
N PHE A 141 -19.52 -4.85 4.39
CA PHE A 141 -20.71 -4.83 3.54
C PHE A 141 -21.14 -3.41 3.18
N SER A 142 -21.12 -2.48 4.15
CA SER A 142 -21.41 -1.07 3.89
C SER A 142 -20.38 -0.40 2.97
N LYS A 143 -19.10 -0.80 3.05
CA LYS A 143 -18.05 -0.33 2.13
C LYS A 143 -18.22 -0.91 0.73
N LEU A 144 -18.61 -2.18 0.64
CA LEU A 144 -18.88 -2.88 -0.63
C LEU A 144 -19.94 -2.14 -1.45
N LEU A 145 -21.09 -1.82 -0.84
CA LEU A 145 -22.20 -1.14 -1.53
C LEU A 145 -21.91 0.30 -1.97
N ARG A 146 -20.84 0.92 -1.45
CA ARG A 146 -20.41 2.29 -1.82
C ARG A 146 -19.19 2.30 -2.75
N ASN A 147 -18.65 1.13 -3.07
CA ASN A 147 -17.43 1.04 -3.83
C ASN A 147 -17.73 1.18 -5.34
N GLN A 148 -17.32 2.31 -5.92
CA GLN A 148 -17.48 2.62 -7.34
C GLN A 148 -16.70 1.66 -8.26
N PHE A 149 -15.79 0.85 -7.71
CA PHE A 149 -15.13 -0.22 -8.46
C PHE A 149 -16.12 -1.22 -9.09
N TYR A 150 -17.28 -1.43 -8.46
CA TYR A 150 -18.29 -2.36 -8.99
C TYR A 150 -18.98 -1.86 -10.27
N ILE A 151 -18.94 -0.55 -10.54
CA ILE A 151 -19.47 0.10 -11.75
C ILE A 151 -18.34 0.50 -12.72
N GLY A 152 -17.18 -0.16 -12.65
CA GLY A 152 -16.09 0.06 -13.60
C GLY A 152 -15.28 1.35 -13.38
N LYS A 153 -15.36 1.96 -12.18
CA LYS A 153 -14.66 3.22 -11.86
C LYS A 153 -13.56 3.01 -10.83
N VAL A 154 -12.46 3.74 -10.97
CA VAL A 154 -11.32 3.73 -10.05
C VAL A 154 -11.20 5.08 -9.35
N PHE A 155 -11.22 5.04 -8.02
CA PHE A 155 -10.98 6.23 -7.19
C PHE A 155 -9.48 6.48 -7.02
N VAL A 156 -9.05 7.66 -7.43
CA VAL A 156 -7.70 8.18 -7.24
C VAL A 156 -7.75 9.19 -6.08
N PRO A 157 -7.16 8.88 -4.90
CA PRO A 157 -7.20 9.79 -3.74
C PRO A 157 -6.44 11.09 -4.02
N ALA A 158 -6.71 12.19 -3.32
CA ALA A 158 -5.89 13.41 -3.44
C ALA A 158 -4.44 13.16 -3.00
N TYR A 159 -3.47 13.87 -3.60
CA TYR A 159 -2.07 13.80 -3.20
C TYR A 159 -1.33 15.10 -3.51
N LYS A 160 -0.75 15.73 -2.48
CA LYS A 160 -0.14 17.07 -2.57
C LYS A 160 -1.13 18.06 -3.20
N ASP A 161 -0.72 18.74 -4.25
CA ASP A 161 -1.51 19.76 -4.94
C ASP A 161 -2.49 19.18 -5.97
N GLU A 162 -2.52 17.85 -6.13
CA GLU A 162 -3.45 17.20 -7.05
C GLU A 162 -4.73 16.74 -6.32
N PRO A 163 -5.93 17.17 -6.77
CA PRO A 163 -7.19 16.74 -6.17
C PRO A 163 -7.46 15.25 -6.37
N GLU A 164 -8.45 14.75 -5.64
CA GLU A 164 -9.02 13.44 -5.90
C GLU A 164 -9.78 13.43 -7.23
N GLN A 165 -9.81 12.28 -7.89
CA GLN A 165 -10.52 12.10 -9.16
C GLN A 165 -11.04 10.68 -9.29
N ILE A 166 -12.06 10.52 -10.10
CA ILE A 166 -12.61 9.22 -10.47
C ILE A 166 -12.31 9.03 -11.96
N VAL A 167 -11.64 7.93 -12.29
CA VAL A 167 -11.30 7.58 -13.67
C VAL A 167 -11.99 6.28 -14.06
N MET A 168 -12.14 6.03 -15.36
CA MET A 168 -12.62 4.75 -15.85
C MET A 168 -11.57 3.67 -15.59
N GLY A 169 -12.02 2.56 -15.00
CA GLY A 169 -11.19 1.38 -14.78
C GLY A 169 -11.01 0.59 -16.07
N VAL A 170 -9.92 -0.17 -16.14
CA VAL A 170 -9.68 -1.13 -17.24
C VAL A 170 -10.35 -2.49 -17.01
N HIS A 171 -10.90 -2.71 -15.81
CA HIS A 171 -11.58 -3.95 -15.43
C HIS A 171 -13.07 -3.91 -15.81
N ASP A 172 -13.65 -5.08 -16.05
CA ASP A 172 -15.08 -5.21 -16.33
C ASP A 172 -15.93 -4.92 -15.09
N PRO A 173 -17.03 -4.16 -15.21
CA PRO A 173 -17.95 -3.91 -14.11
C PRO A 173 -18.76 -5.16 -13.75
N ILE A 174 -19.07 -5.34 -12.45
CA ILE A 174 -20.03 -6.34 -11.96
C ILE A 174 -21.46 -5.77 -11.98
N ILE A 175 -21.61 -4.45 -11.84
CA ILE A 175 -22.88 -3.74 -11.72
C ILE A 175 -22.96 -2.66 -12.79
N ASP A 176 -24.13 -2.50 -13.40
CA ASP A 176 -24.40 -1.41 -14.33
C ASP A 176 -24.58 -0.09 -13.54
N GLU A 177 -24.15 1.04 -14.10
CA GLU A 177 -24.26 2.35 -13.45
C GLU A 177 -25.72 2.84 -13.29
#